data_AF-A0AAN3M4P8-F1
#
_entry.id   AF-A0AAN3M4P8-F1
#
_cell.length_a   1.000
_cell.length_b   1.000
_cell.length_c   1.000
_cell.angle_alpha   90.00
_cell.angle_beta   90.00
_cell.angle_gamma   90.00
#
_symmetry.space_group_name_H-M   'P 1'
#
loop_
_entity.id
_entity.type
_entity.pdbx_description
1 polymer ?
#
loop_
_entity_poly.entity_id
_entity_poly.type
_entity_poly.pdbx_seq_one_letter_code
_entity_poly.pdbx_strand_id
1 'polypeptide(L)'
;MTLVDLPGIGETPQHDQEYRALYRQLLPELDLIIWILRSDERAYAADIAMHQFLLNEGADPSRFLFVLSHADRMFPAEEWNATEKCPSRHQELSLATVTARVATLFPSSFPVLPVAAPAGWNLPALVSLMIHALPPQATSAVYSHIRGENRSEQARKHAQQTFGDAIGKSFDDAVARFSFPAWMLQLLRKARDRIIHLLITLWERLF
;
A
#
# COMPACT_ATOMS: atom_id res chain seq x y z
N MET A 1 0.30 13.48 6.87
CA MET A 1 0.60 12.72 5.65
C MET A 1 0.10 13.53 4.49
N THR A 2 1.04 13.98 3.67
CA THR A 2 0.82 14.71 2.42
C THR A 2 1.15 13.72 1.32
N LEU A 3 0.22 13.49 0.38
CA LEU A 3 0.54 12.74 -0.82
C LEU A 3 1.14 13.73 -1.82
N VAL A 4 2.39 13.50 -2.21
CA VAL A 4 3.06 14.27 -3.25
C VAL A 4 3.03 13.44 -4.51
N ASP A 5 2.33 13.95 -5.53
CA ASP A 5 2.41 13.37 -6.87
C ASP A 5 3.71 13.81 -7.51
N LEU A 6 4.44 12.83 -8.03
CA LEU A 6 5.79 12.99 -8.54
C LEU A 6 5.74 12.79 -10.06
N PRO A 7 6.52 13.57 -10.85
CA PRO A 7 6.49 13.44 -12.30
C PRO A 7 6.83 12.02 -12.75
N GLY A 8 6.38 11.65 -13.95
CA GLY A 8 6.73 10.36 -14.56
C GLY A 8 8.19 10.32 -14.99
N ILE A 9 8.74 9.11 -15.09
CA ILE A 9 10.12 8.88 -15.55
C ILE A 9 10.15 8.36 -16.98
N GLY A 10 11.22 8.67 -17.72
CA GLY A 10 11.43 8.14 -19.06
C GLY A 10 10.70 8.92 -20.16
N GLU A 11 10.35 10.19 -19.91
CA GLU A 11 9.80 11.07 -20.94
C GLU A 11 10.88 11.59 -21.89
N THR A 12 11.90 12.27 -21.35
CA THR A 12 13.06 12.76 -22.10
C THR A 12 14.30 12.81 -21.19
N PRO A 13 15.53 12.72 -21.74
CA PRO A 13 16.75 12.81 -20.92
C PRO A 13 16.87 14.11 -20.12
N GLN A 14 16.37 15.23 -20.66
CA GLN A 14 16.41 16.54 -20.00
C GLN A 14 15.48 16.57 -18.78
N HIS A 15 14.23 16.11 -18.96
CA HIS A 15 13.27 16.01 -17.85
C HIS A 15 13.74 15.01 -16.79
N ASP A 16 14.31 13.86 -17.20
CA ASP A 16 14.82 12.86 -16.26
C ASP A 16 15.93 13.44 -15.36
N GLN A 17 16.78 14.34 -15.87
CA GLN A 17 17.80 15.00 -15.06
C GLN A 17 17.20 15.98 -14.04
N GLU A 18 16.19 16.76 -14.45
CA GLU A 18 15.45 17.67 -13.57
C GLU A 18 14.71 16.89 -12.48
N TYR A 19 14.02 15.81 -12.85
CA TYR A 19 13.27 14.97 -11.93
C TYR A 19 14.18 14.26 -10.93
N ARG A 20 15.35 13.77 -11.36
CA ARG A 20 16.37 13.22 -10.44
C ARG A 20 16.77 14.21 -9.35
N ALA A 21 16.98 15.48 -9.69
CA ALA A 21 17.32 16.51 -8.72
C ALA A 21 16.17 16.75 -7.73
N LEU A 22 14.93 16.80 -8.23
CA LEU A 22 13.72 16.93 -7.43
C LEU A 22 13.55 15.76 -6.46
N TYR A 23 13.64 14.52 -6.95
CA TYR A 23 13.47 13.33 -6.12
C TYR A 23 14.53 13.25 -5.02
N ARG A 24 15.79 13.59 -5.33
CA ARG A 24 16.86 13.63 -4.35
C ARG A 24 16.58 14.63 -3.22
N GLN A 25 16.03 15.80 -3.54
CA GLN A 25 15.68 16.81 -2.55
C GLN A 25 14.55 16.36 -1.63
N LEU A 26 13.55 15.66 -2.19
CA LEU A 26 12.38 15.21 -1.43
C LEU A 26 12.65 13.94 -0.62
N LEU A 27 13.57 13.09 -1.07
CA LEU A 27 13.84 11.77 -0.48
C LEU A 27 13.98 11.75 1.05
N PRO A 28 14.68 12.72 1.70
CA PRO A 28 14.80 12.73 3.16
C PRO A 28 13.46 12.97 3.89
N GLU A 29 12.48 13.57 3.23
CA GLU A 29 11.16 13.90 3.77
C GLU A 29 10.12 12.81 3.53
N LEU A 30 10.42 11.81 2.68
CA LEU A 30 9.47 10.76 2.31
C LEU A 30 9.45 9.62 3.34
N ASP A 31 8.31 9.44 4.00
CA ASP A 31 8.06 8.31 4.90
C ASP A 31 7.79 7.00 4.14
N LEU A 32 7.24 7.10 2.92
CA LEU A 32 6.81 5.99 2.09
C LEU A 32 6.82 6.39 0.61
N ILE A 33 7.32 5.51 -0.26
CA ILE A 33 7.39 5.69 -1.70
C ILE A 33 6.50 4.64 -2.35
N ILE A 34 5.42 5.07 -2.99
CA ILE A 34 4.53 4.18 -3.74
C ILE A 34 4.93 4.24 -5.20
N TRP A 35 5.50 3.14 -5.69
CA TRP A 35 5.94 2.99 -7.07
C TRP A 35 4.88 2.26 -7.88
N ILE A 36 4.27 2.96 -8.83
CA ILE A 36 3.20 2.40 -9.66
C ILE A 36 3.79 1.93 -10.99
N LEU A 37 3.66 0.64 -11.25
CA LEU A 37 4.01 -0.01 -12.52
C LEU A 37 2.73 -0.46 -13.22
N ARG A 38 2.76 -0.61 -14.54
CA ARG A 38 1.65 -1.17 -15.30
C ARG A 38 1.79 -2.68 -15.43
N SER A 39 0.72 -3.42 -15.13
CA SER A 39 0.73 -4.89 -15.23
C SER A 39 0.72 -5.39 -16.68
N ASP A 40 0.18 -4.59 -17.60
CA ASP A 40 0.09 -4.86 -19.04
C ASP A 40 1.35 -4.44 -19.83
N GLU A 41 2.31 -3.78 -19.19
CA GLU A 41 3.56 -3.34 -19.81
C GLU A 41 4.78 -4.18 -19.36
N ARG A 42 5.82 -4.18 -20.20
CA ARG A 42 7.08 -4.92 -19.93
C ARG A 42 8.33 -4.04 -20.02
N ALA A 43 8.16 -2.73 -20.17
CA ALA A 43 9.25 -1.78 -20.33
C ALA A 43 9.67 -1.22 -18.96
N TYR A 44 10.53 -1.93 -18.23
CA TYR A 44 10.97 -1.52 -16.89
C TYR A 44 12.35 -0.84 -16.86
N ALA A 45 12.96 -0.57 -18.01
CA ALA A 45 14.35 -0.09 -18.06
C ALA A 45 14.53 1.26 -17.34
N ALA A 46 13.61 2.20 -17.58
CA ALA A 46 13.60 3.49 -16.90
C ALA A 46 13.35 3.31 -15.39
N ASP A 47 12.38 2.47 -15.01
CA ASP A 47 12.06 2.19 -13.61
C ASP A 47 13.24 1.59 -12.86
N ILE A 48 13.91 0.59 -13.44
CA ILE A 48 15.08 -0.05 -12.83
C ILE A 48 16.19 0.98 -12.62
N ALA A 49 16.50 1.79 -13.64
CA ALA A 49 17.54 2.81 -13.56
C ALA A 49 17.22 3.87 -12.51
N MET A 50 15.96 4.31 -12.44
CA MET A 50 15.51 5.30 -11.46
C MET A 50 15.51 4.74 -10.03
N HIS A 51 15.03 3.51 -9.84
CA HIS A 51 15.03 2.85 -8.55
C HIS A 51 16.46 2.67 -8.01
N GLN A 52 17.38 2.19 -8.86
CA GLN A 52 18.80 2.09 -8.52
C GLN A 52 19.40 3.46 -8.18
N PHE A 53 19.05 4.51 -8.91
CA PHE A 53 19.47 5.87 -8.61
C PHE A 53 19.01 6.32 -7.22
N LEU A 54 17.73 6.12 -6.85
CA LEU A 54 17.24 6.51 -5.52
C LEU A 54 17.95 5.75 -4.40
N LEU A 55 18.18 4.44 -4.58
CA LEU A 55 18.94 3.65 -3.61
C LEU A 55 20.36 4.20 -3.42
N ASN A 56 21.03 4.61 -4.51
CA ASN A 56 22.36 5.22 -4.45
C ASN A 56 22.35 6.60 -3.78
N GLU A 57 21.25 7.35 -3.88
CA GLU A 57 21.04 8.63 -3.18
C GLU A 57 20.62 8.44 -1.71
N GLY A 58 20.59 7.20 -1.20
CA GLY A 58 20.33 6.89 0.20
C GLY A 58 18.88 6.56 0.53
N ALA A 59 18.07 6.22 -0.46
CA ALA A 59 16.69 5.78 -0.23
C ALA A 59 16.69 4.48 0.56
N ASP A 60 15.86 4.40 1.59
CA ASP A 60 15.69 3.20 2.38
C ASP A 60 14.81 2.19 1.60
N PRO A 61 15.32 0.98 1.25
CA PRO A 61 14.56 -0.05 0.54
C PRO A 61 13.25 -0.43 1.27
N SER A 62 13.21 -0.29 2.60
CA SER A 62 12.03 -0.58 3.40
C SER A 62 10.92 0.47 3.28
N ARG A 63 11.12 1.56 2.52
CA ARG A 63 10.10 2.57 2.25
C ARG A 63 9.41 2.39 0.89
N PHE A 64 9.83 1.42 0.08
CA PHE A 64 9.26 1.22 -1.25
C PHE A 64 8.09 0.24 -1.25
N LEU A 65 6.95 0.68 -1.77
CA LEU A 65 5.79 -0.15 -2.10
C LEU A 65 5.60 -0.20 -3.61
N PHE A 66 5.72 -1.37 -4.20
CA PHE A 66 5.48 -1.57 -5.62
C PHE A 66 4.04 -2.01 -5.88
N VAL A 67 3.35 -1.28 -6.75
CA VAL A 67 1.94 -1.49 -7.09
C VAL A 67 1.80 -1.73 -8.58
N LEU A 68 1.20 -2.85 -8.96
CA LEU A 68 0.88 -3.16 -10.35
C LEU A 68 -0.52 -2.63 -10.69
N SER A 69 -0.59 -1.48 -11.33
CA SER A 69 -1.83 -0.92 -11.87
C SER A 69 -2.36 -1.71 -13.07
N HIS A 70 -3.59 -1.39 -13.47
CA HIS A 70 -4.26 -1.95 -14.65
C HIS A 70 -4.42 -3.47 -14.61
N ALA A 71 -4.62 -4.06 -13.43
CA ALA A 71 -4.83 -5.51 -13.32
C ALA A 71 -6.03 -6.01 -14.15
N ASP A 72 -7.01 -5.14 -14.40
CA ASP A 72 -8.15 -5.35 -15.29
C ASP A 72 -7.77 -5.57 -16.77
N ARG A 73 -6.58 -5.15 -17.17
CA ARG A 73 -6.06 -5.28 -18.53
C ARG A 73 -5.06 -6.41 -18.70
N MET A 74 -4.82 -7.19 -17.64
CA MET A 74 -3.88 -8.31 -17.72
C MET A 74 -4.38 -9.33 -18.75
N PHE A 75 -3.50 -9.78 -19.63
CA PHE A 75 -3.86 -10.77 -20.65
C PHE A 75 -4.27 -12.11 -20.01
N PRO A 76 -5.36 -12.75 -20.47
CA PRO A 76 -6.32 -12.28 -21.48
C PRO A 76 -7.26 -11.20 -20.91
N ALA A 77 -7.27 -10.02 -21.55
CA ALA A 77 -7.94 -8.82 -21.00
C ALA A 77 -9.48 -8.93 -21.05
N GLU A 78 -9.98 -9.63 -22.04
CA GLU A 78 -11.40 -9.93 -22.27
C GLU A 78 -12.03 -10.82 -21.20
N GLU A 79 -11.22 -11.53 -20.40
CA GLU A 79 -11.74 -12.42 -19.36
C GLU A 79 -12.04 -11.70 -18.03
N TRP A 80 -11.79 -10.39 -17.94
CA TRP A 80 -12.12 -9.64 -16.74
C TRP A 80 -13.61 -9.74 -16.40
N ASN A 81 -13.94 -10.13 -15.17
CA ASN A 81 -15.31 -10.19 -14.71
C ASN A 81 -15.82 -8.79 -14.37
N ALA A 82 -16.50 -8.14 -15.31
CA ALA A 82 -17.06 -6.80 -15.13
C ALA A 82 -18.15 -6.72 -14.04
N THR A 83 -18.88 -7.82 -13.80
CA THR A 83 -19.96 -7.89 -12.80
C THR A 83 -19.39 -7.98 -11.39
N GLU A 84 -18.47 -8.92 -11.15
CA GLU A 84 -17.83 -9.12 -9.84
C GLU A 84 -16.64 -8.19 -9.61
N LYS A 85 -16.18 -7.49 -10.65
CA LYS A 85 -15.04 -6.58 -10.65
C LYS A 85 -13.77 -7.28 -10.16
N CYS A 86 -13.48 -8.43 -10.74
CA CYS A 86 -12.35 -9.28 -10.38
C CYS A 86 -11.72 -9.95 -11.62
N PRO A 87 -10.45 -10.38 -11.52
CA PRO A 87 -9.78 -11.09 -12.60
C PRO A 87 -10.34 -12.50 -12.78
N SER A 88 -10.21 -13.03 -14.01
CA SER A 88 -10.38 -14.46 -14.24
C SER A 88 -9.23 -15.27 -13.65
N ARG A 89 -9.39 -16.59 -13.57
CA ARG A 89 -8.30 -17.50 -13.16
C ARG A 89 -7.06 -17.39 -14.05
N HIS A 90 -7.22 -17.18 -15.36
CA HIS A 90 -6.07 -17.00 -16.25
C HIS A 90 -5.39 -15.65 -15.99
N GLN A 91 -6.16 -14.59 -15.78
CA GLN A 91 -5.61 -13.28 -15.41
C GLN A 91 -4.89 -13.33 -14.06
N GLU A 92 -5.39 -14.07 -13.07
CA GLU A 92 -4.70 -14.28 -11.79
C GLU A 92 -3.32 -14.93 -11.96
N LEU A 93 -3.21 -15.97 -12.81
CA LEU A 93 -1.93 -16.61 -13.11
C LEU A 93 -0.96 -15.65 -13.84
N SER A 94 -1.48 -14.88 -14.78
CA SER A 94 -0.72 -13.85 -15.50
C SER A 94 -0.23 -12.75 -14.55
N LEU A 95 -1.09 -12.26 -13.65
CA LEU A 95 -0.76 -11.30 -12.61
C LEU A 95 0.29 -11.86 -11.65
N ALA A 96 0.17 -13.12 -11.22
CA ALA A 96 1.15 -13.76 -10.35
C ALA A 96 2.54 -13.81 -11.02
N THR A 97 2.59 -14.09 -12.32
CA THR A 97 3.83 -14.09 -13.11
C THR A 97 4.48 -12.71 -13.17
N VAL A 98 3.69 -11.67 -13.47
CA VAL A 98 4.20 -10.29 -13.52
C VAL A 98 4.62 -9.80 -12.13
N THR A 99 3.84 -10.14 -11.09
CA THR A 99 4.14 -9.84 -9.68
C THR A 99 5.49 -10.43 -9.27
N ALA A 100 5.73 -11.71 -9.55
CA ALA A 100 7.00 -12.37 -9.24
C ALA A 100 8.18 -11.73 -10.00
N ARG A 101 7.98 -11.36 -11.26
CA ARG A 101 9.00 -10.67 -12.06
C ARG A 101 9.34 -9.30 -11.48
N VAL A 102 8.34 -8.49 -11.14
CA VAL A 102 8.54 -7.18 -10.51
C VAL A 102 9.24 -7.33 -9.15
N ALA A 103 8.81 -8.27 -8.31
CA ALA A 103 9.47 -8.53 -7.03
C ALA A 103 10.95 -8.94 -7.19
N THR A 104 11.31 -9.57 -8.31
CA THR A 104 12.71 -9.92 -8.62
C THR A 104 13.51 -8.70 -9.08
N LEU A 105 12.91 -7.81 -9.87
CA LEU A 105 13.57 -6.62 -10.41
C LEU A 105 13.72 -5.51 -9.37
N PHE A 106 12.79 -5.45 -8.42
CA PHE A 106 12.66 -4.37 -7.45
C PHE A 106 12.63 -4.92 -6.02
N PRO A 107 13.79 -4.96 -5.33
CA PRO A 107 13.83 -5.34 -3.93
C PRO A 107 12.94 -4.46 -3.05
N SER A 108 12.08 -5.09 -2.24
CA SER A 108 11.22 -4.40 -1.27
C SER A 108 11.00 -5.28 -0.05
N SER A 109 10.78 -4.65 1.10
CA SER A 109 10.32 -5.33 2.32
C SER A 109 8.85 -5.76 2.27
N PHE A 110 8.12 -5.38 1.22
CA PHE A 110 6.69 -5.57 1.09
C PHE A 110 6.31 -6.34 -0.19
N PRO A 111 5.18 -7.05 -0.19
CA PRO A 111 4.69 -7.71 -1.39
C PRO A 111 4.31 -6.69 -2.46
N VAL A 112 4.58 -7.04 -3.72
CA VAL A 112 4.05 -6.32 -4.88
C VAL A 112 2.55 -6.59 -4.98
N LEU A 113 1.72 -5.56 -5.06
CA LEU A 113 0.26 -5.72 -5.12
C LEU A 113 -0.33 -5.28 -6.46
N PRO A 114 -1.03 -6.18 -7.19
CA PRO A 114 -1.80 -5.78 -8.36
C PRO A 114 -3.13 -5.15 -7.97
N VAL A 115 -3.53 -4.08 -8.66
CA VAL A 115 -4.79 -3.35 -8.43
C VAL A 115 -5.43 -2.95 -9.75
N ALA A 116 -6.75 -2.86 -9.75
CA ALA A 116 -7.52 -2.22 -10.82
C ALA A 116 -8.32 -1.08 -10.21
N ALA A 117 -7.72 0.11 -10.16
CA ALA A 117 -8.30 1.27 -9.51
C ALA A 117 -9.69 1.67 -10.05
N PRO A 118 -9.95 1.68 -11.39
CA PRO A 118 -11.27 1.98 -11.92
C PRO A 118 -12.35 0.97 -11.47
N ALA A 119 -11.97 -0.30 -11.31
CA ALA A 119 -12.87 -1.35 -10.82
C ALA A 119 -12.97 -1.39 -9.29
N GLY A 120 -12.06 -0.73 -8.57
CA GLY A 120 -11.94 -0.81 -7.12
C GLY A 120 -11.35 -2.14 -6.62
N TRP A 121 -10.81 -2.98 -7.51
CA TRP A 121 -10.30 -4.30 -7.17
C TRP A 121 -8.95 -4.20 -6.46
N ASN A 122 -8.82 -4.95 -5.37
CA ASN A 122 -7.65 -5.05 -4.49
C ASN A 122 -7.16 -3.75 -3.82
N LEU A 123 -7.88 -2.63 -3.99
CA LEU A 123 -7.58 -1.37 -3.30
C LEU A 123 -7.62 -1.46 -1.77
N PRO A 124 -8.54 -2.22 -1.13
CA PRO A 124 -8.51 -2.37 0.33
C PRO A 124 -7.22 -3.04 0.84
N ALA A 125 -6.66 -3.99 0.08
CA ALA A 125 -5.40 -4.62 0.44
C ALA A 125 -4.22 -3.66 0.27
N LEU A 126 -4.21 -2.86 -0.80
CA LEU A 126 -3.22 -1.79 -0.99
C LEU A 126 -3.23 -0.80 0.18
N VAL A 127 -4.42 -0.35 0.58
CA VAL A 127 -4.57 0.56 1.72
C VAL A 127 -4.04 -0.08 3.01
N SER A 128 -4.39 -1.34 3.28
CA SER A 128 -3.88 -2.07 4.44
C SER A 128 -2.35 -2.17 4.42
N LEU A 129 -1.75 -2.41 3.26
CA LEU A 129 -0.30 -2.47 3.10
C LEU A 129 0.35 -1.12 3.34
N MET A 130 -0.23 -0.03 2.82
CA MET A 130 0.25 1.33 3.05
C MET A 130 0.30 1.67 4.54
N ILE A 131 -0.75 1.34 5.29
CA ILE A 131 -0.79 1.59 6.74
C ILE A 131 0.29 0.79 7.47
N HIS A 132 0.50 -0.46 7.07
CA HIS A 132 1.53 -1.31 7.65
C HIS A 132 2.94 -0.83 7.34
N ALA A 133 3.14 -0.24 6.16
CA ALA A 133 4.44 0.21 5.69
C ALA A 133 4.88 1.56 6.24
N LEU A 134 3.96 2.35 6.82
CA LEU A 134 4.31 3.62 7.44
C LEU A 134 5.11 3.40 8.74
N PRO A 135 6.18 4.19 8.98
CA PRO A 135 7.04 4.00 10.15
C PRO A 135 6.25 4.14 11.47
N PRO A 136 6.68 3.44 12.55
CA PRO A 136 6.02 3.48 13.86
C PRO A 136 5.78 4.87 14.44
N GLN A 137 6.57 5.87 14.03
CA GLN A 137 6.44 7.26 14.45
C GLN A 137 5.20 7.93 13.82
N ALA A 138 4.83 7.52 12.61
CA ALA A 138 3.56 7.86 11.95
C ALA A 138 2.37 7.05 12.50
N THR A 139 2.64 5.87 13.08
CA THR A 139 1.66 4.96 13.72
C THR A 139 1.63 5.07 15.26
N SER A 140 2.42 5.96 15.88
CA SER A 140 2.73 5.96 17.33
C SER A 140 1.54 6.30 18.22
N ALA A 141 0.50 6.93 17.68
CA ALA A 141 -0.73 7.18 18.42
C ALA A 141 -1.53 5.88 18.68
N VAL A 142 -1.30 4.83 17.88
CA VAL A 142 -2.10 3.60 17.86
C VAL A 142 -1.63 2.57 18.90
N TYR A 143 -0.33 2.53 19.23
CA TYR A 143 0.24 1.46 20.08
C TYR A 143 0.35 1.79 21.57
N SER A 144 0.37 3.07 21.97
CA SER A 144 0.58 3.47 23.36
C SER A 144 -0.63 3.19 24.28
N HIS A 145 -1.83 3.02 23.72
CA HIS A 145 -3.07 2.81 24.47
C HIS A 145 -3.38 1.34 24.82
N ILE A 146 -2.59 0.37 24.33
CA ILE A 146 -2.96 -1.06 24.36
C ILE A 146 -2.33 -1.82 25.55
N ARG A 147 -1.47 -1.17 26.35
CA ARG A 147 -0.56 -1.88 27.26
C ARG A 147 -0.99 -2.03 28.72
N GLY A 148 -2.29 -2.02 29.01
CA GLY A 148 -2.75 -2.35 30.35
C GLY A 148 -4.20 -2.75 30.36
N GLU A 149 -4.48 -4.06 30.40
CA GLU A 149 -5.50 -4.64 31.27
C GLU A 149 -5.59 -6.16 31.08
N ASN A 150 -5.53 -6.88 32.20
CA ASN A 150 -5.46 -8.33 32.27
C ASN A 150 -6.79 -8.93 32.75
N ARG A 151 -7.14 -10.06 32.11
CA ARG A 151 -7.68 -11.33 32.68
C ARG A 151 -9.07 -11.37 33.34
N SER A 152 -10.09 -11.57 32.49
CA SER A 152 -11.22 -12.50 32.69
C SER A 152 -11.91 -12.76 31.32
N GLU A 153 -12.68 -13.83 31.12
CA GLU A 153 -13.35 -14.10 29.83
C GLU A 153 -14.38 -13.02 29.43
N GLN A 154 -15.05 -12.41 30.41
CA GLN A 154 -15.88 -11.21 30.18
C GLN A 154 -15.03 -9.97 29.90
N ALA A 155 -13.88 -9.83 30.57
CA ALA A 155 -12.90 -8.80 30.24
C ALA A 155 -12.26 -9.03 28.87
N ARG A 156 -12.22 -10.25 28.33
CA ARG A 156 -11.68 -10.56 27.00
C ARG A 156 -12.64 -10.10 25.90
N LYS A 157 -13.95 -10.39 26.03
CA LYS A 157 -14.96 -9.85 25.10
C LYS A 157 -15.07 -8.33 25.18
N HIS A 158 -15.06 -7.78 26.39
CA HIS A 158 -15.08 -6.33 26.58
C HIS A 158 -13.78 -5.69 26.07
N ALA A 159 -12.61 -6.30 26.33
CA ALA A 159 -11.34 -5.85 25.78
C ALA A 159 -11.28 -5.98 24.26
N GLN A 160 -11.87 -7.01 23.64
CA GLN A 160 -11.95 -7.14 22.18
C GLN A 160 -12.78 -6.02 21.54
N GLN A 161 -13.93 -5.69 22.14
CA GLN A 161 -14.78 -4.58 21.68
C GLN A 161 -14.08 -3.23 21.92
N THR A 162 -13.55 -3.01 23.12
CA THR A 162 -12.81 -1.78 23.46
C THR A 162 -11.53 -1.64 22.65
N PHE A 163 -10.84 -2.72 22.31
CA PHE A 163 -9.68 -2.75 21.42
C PHE A 163 -10.08 -2.39 19.99
N GLY A 164 -11.16 -3.00 19.46
CA GLY A 164 -11.70 -2.66 18.15
C GLY A 164 -12.14 -1.19 18.05
N ASP A 165 -12.79 -0.67 19.10
CA ASP A 165 -13.24 0.72 19.19
C ASP A 165 -12.08 1.70 19.38
N ALA A 166 -11.06 1.34 20.17
CA ALA A 166 -9.86 2.16 20.38
C ALA A 166 -8.99 2.21 19.13
N ILE A 167 -8.85 1.10 18.41
CA ILE A 167 -8.17 1.06 17.11
C ILE A 167 -8.99 1.80 16.05
N GLY A 168 -10.32 1.63 16.03
CA GLY A 168 -11.21 2.35 15.12
C GLY A 168 -11.13 3.86 15.32
N LYS A 169 -11.18 4.33 16.57
CA LYS A 169 -11.01 5.75 16.91
C LYS A 169 -9.61 6.25 16.61
N SER A 170 -8.56 5.48 16.91
CA SER A 170 -7.18 5.87 16.60
C SER A 170 -6.91 5.89 15.09
N PHE A 171 -7.55 5.01 14.34
CA PHE A 171 -7.54 4.99 12.88
C PHE A 171 -8.29 6.20 12.32
N ASP A 172 -9.48 6.50 12.83
CA ASP A 172 -10.27 7.66 12.42
C ASP A 172 -9.56 8.98 12.79
N ASP A 173 -8.89 9.06 13.94
CA ASP A 173 -8.06 10.19 14.37
C ASP A 173 -6.78 10.32 13.53
N ALA A 174 -6.14 9.21 13.17
CA ALA A 174 -5.01 9.20 12.25
C ALA A 174 -5.45 9.65 10.86
N VAL A 175 -6.57 9.13 10.34
CA VAL A 175 -7.15 9.51 9.05
C VAL A 175 -7.57 10.98 9.05
N ALA A 176 -8.06 11.53 10.15
CA ALA A 176 -8.41 12.95 10.27
C ALA A 176 -7.18 13.88 10.32
N ARG A 177 -6.03 13.38 10.79
CA ARG A 177 -4.75 14.12 10.76
C ARG A 177 -4.11 14.15 9.36
N PHE A 178 -4.67 13.42 8.40
CA PHE A 178 -4.11 13.22 7.06
C PHE A 178 -5.09 13.72 5.99
N SER A 179 -4.61 14.52 5.03
CA SER A 179 -5.44 14.97 3.91
C SER A 179 -5.37 13.95 2.78
N PHE A 180 -6.40 13.11 2.68
CA PHE A 180 -6.55 12.14 1.60
C PHE A 180 -7.57 12.61 0.56
N PRO A 181 -7.41 12.26 -0.72
CA PRO A 181 -8.46 12.43 -1.72
C PRO A 181 -9.77 11.76 -1.27
N ALA A 182 -10.91 12.37 -1.59
CA ALA A 182 -12.22 11.89 -1.12
C ALA A 182 -12.51 10.41 -1.43
N TRP A 183 -12.08 9.95 -2.61
CA TRP A 183 -12.23 8.55 -3.03
C TRP A 183 -11.40 7.58 -2.18
N MET A 184 -10.22 8.02 -1.73
CA MET A 184 -9.31 7.25 -0.86
C MET A 184 -9.81 7.24 0.59
N LEU A 185 -10.38 8.34 1.10
CA LEU A 185 -11.06 8.36 2.40
C LEU A 185 -12.21 7.36 2.46
N GLN A 186 -12.99 7.26 1.39
CA GLN A 186 -14.10 6.33 1.32
C GLN A 186 -13.63 4.86 1.29
N LEU A 187 -12.48 4.58 0.69
CA LEU A 187 -11.84 3.27 0.69
C LEU A 187 -11.19 2.92 2.03
N LEU A 188 -10.48 3.86 2.66
CA LEU A 188 -9.93 3.72 4.01
C LEU A 188 -11.01 3.39 5.03
N ARG A 189 -12.15 4.11 4.98
CA ARG A 189 -13.31 3.85 5.85
C ARG A 189 -13.95 2.48 5.58
N LYS A 190 -13.97 1.99 4.34
CA LYS A 190 -14.42 0.63 4.01
C LYS A 190 -13.43 -0.46 4.42
N ALA A 191 -12.13 -0.16 4.35
CA ALA A 191 -11.06 -1.05 4.78
C ALA A 191 -10.96 -1.15 6.30
N ARG A 192 -11.37 -0.10 7.02
CA ARG A 192 -11.42 0.00 8.49
C ARG A 192 -11.99 -1.27 9.12
N ASP A 193 -13.20 -1.65 8.73
CA ASP A 193 -13.91 -2.77 9.36
C ASP A 193 -13.20 -4.11 9.09
N ARG A 194 -12.53 -4.25 7.93
CA ARG A 194 -11.73 -5.44 7.59
C ARG A 194 -10.39 -5.49 8.34
N ILE A 195 -9.74 -4.35 8.51
CA ILE A 195 -8.47 -4.23 9.25
C ILE A 195 -8.71 -4.50 10.73
N ILE A 196 -9.78 -3.94 11.31
CA ILE A 196 -10.19 -4.21 12.68
C ILE A 196 -10.46 -5.70 12.87
N HIS A 197 -11.18 -6.34 11.93
CA HIS A 197 -11.44 -7.77 12.00
C HIS A 197 -10.14 -8.60 11.92
N LEU A 198 -9.22 -8.28 11.02
CA LEU A 198 -7.92 -8.96 10.89
C LEU A 198 -7.07 -8.83 12.16
N LEU A 199 -7.03 -7.64 12.76
CA LEU A 199 -6.29 -7.38 14.00
C LEU A 199 -6.91 -8.09 15.21
N ILE A 200 -8.24 -8.16 15.30
CA ILE A 200 -8.94 -8.97 16.31
C ILE A 200 -8.60 -10.46 16.11
N THR A 201 -8.61 -10.93 14.86
CA THR A 201 -8.28 -12.34 14.55
C THR A 201 -6.81 -12.67 14.89
N LEU A 202 -5.89 -11.74 14.67
CA LEU A 202 -4.48 -11.87 15.06
C LEU A 202 -4.29 -11.86 16.58
N TRP A 203 -5.04 -11.02 17.29
CA TRP A 203 -5.06 -10.99 18.75
C TRP A 203 -5.51 -12.33 19.34
N GLU A 204 -6.61 -12.92 18.84
CA GLU A 204 -7.10 -14.24 19.26
C GLU A 204 -6.09 -15.37 19.05
N ARG A 205 -5.17 -15.21 18.09
CA ARG A 205 -4.14 -16.20 17.76
C ARG A 205 -2.85 -16.03 18.57
N LEU A 206 -2.58 -14.83 19.06
CA LEU A 206 -1.35 -14.49 19.82
C LEU A 206 -1.57 -14.43 21.34
N PHE A 207 -2.83 -14.25 21.78
CA PHE A 207 -3.25 -14.17 23.19
C PHE A 207 -4.50 -15.01 23.45
#